data_AF-A0A965NP54-F1
#
_entry.id   AF-A0A965NP54-F1
#
_cell.length_a   1.000
_cell.length_b   1.000
_cell.length_c   1.000
_cell.angle_alpha   90.00
_cell.angle_beta   90.00
_cell.angle_gamma   90.00
#
_symmetry.space_group_name_H-M   'P 1'
#
loop_
_entity.id
_entity.type
_entity.pdbx_description
1 polymer ?
#
loop_
_entity_poly.entity_id
_entity_poly.type
_entity_poly.pdbx_seq_one_letter_code
_entity_poly.pdbx_strand_id
1 'polypeptide(L)'
;PLPLPAEDQRWKLREAATAMSLLGGLLFVIPCAGLLLRLPLFAPVRQTPPPSLPLPTPSGRKLSWCLFFFGALVAAALFMPLAKATLTVFPEASSVKQTWWFPQRINNALLLWALANGTIALTLFWGAYRLHGRHHGVTPSMWGLKLTAKAAGLTSLLAFTVIGCFYALLFTCYELFHADFRCLFVAASTAFPSKMLIVALEYVPLFFVFYFANSLRVNGGTRHEGASAWSSGLFNAFGNTLGLILVLSLQYLHLGATEQPFWTDGWLYVNLLFGVIPMMFLLPCLHRIFFDLSGQTWLGPLITCPLFVMMMLTSNVCYIPLK
;
A
#
# COMPACT_ATOMS: atom_id res chain seq x y z
N PRO A 1 23.46 -34.93 -4.01
CA PRO A 1 22.44 -34.87 -5.09
C PRO A 1 22.96 -34.14 -6.33
N LEU A 2 22.93 -34.79 -7.50
CA LEU A 2 23.24 -34.16 -8.79
C LEU A 2 22.21 -33.04 -9.06
N PRO A 3 22.63 -31.86 -9.52
CA PRO A 3 21.70 -30.79 -9.87
C PRO A 3 20.79 -31.24 -11.02
N LEU A 4 19.50 -30.96 -10.92
CA LEU A 4 18.54 -31.22 -11.99
C LEU A 4 18.92 -30.43 -13.26
N PRO A 5 18.68 -30.97 -14.47
CA PRO A 5 18.86 -30.24 -15.72
C PRO A 5 18.10 -28.91 -15.69
N ALA A 6 18.64 -27.86 -16.31
CA ALA A 6 18.02 -26.53 -16.35
C ALA A 6 16.60 -26.54 -16.95
N GLU A 7 16.29 -27.55 -17.76
CA GLU A 7 14.99 -27.77 -18.42
C GLU A 7 13.94 -28.44 -17.53
N ASP A 8 14.33 -29.10 -16.43
CA ASP A 8 13.41 -29.78 -15.48
C ASP A 8 13.10 -28.90 -14.23
N GLN A 9 13.16 -27.57 -14.41
CA GLN A 9 12.93 -26.61 -13.33
C GLN A 9 11.43 -26.33 -13.13
N ARG A 10 10.78 -27.15 -12.31
CA ARG A 10 9.35 -27.02 -11.95
C ARG A 10 8.99 -25.75 -11.17
N TRP A 11 9.98 -25.05 -10.60
CA TRP A 11 9.74 -23.87 -9.77
C TRP A 11 9.11 -22.71 -10.55
N LYS A 12 9.41 -22.53 -11.84
CA LYS A 12 8.84 -21.45 -12.67
C LYS A 12 7.32 -21.61 -12.83
N LEU A 13 6.87 -22.85 -13.07
CA LEU A 13 5.45 -23.16 -13.20
C LEU A 13 4.72 -22.97 -11.86
N ARG A 14 5.33 -23.45 -10.77
CA ARG A 14 4.81 -23.22 -9.41
C ARG A 14 4.65 -21.73 -9.14
N GLU A 15 5.69 -20.94 -9.42
CA GLU A 15 5.71 -19.50 -9.19
C GLU A 15 4.62 -18.78 -9.99
N ALA A 16 4.45 -19.14 -11.27
CA ALA A 16 3.38 -18.60 -12.10
C ALA A 16 1.99 -18.95 -11.54
N ALA A 17 1.77 -20.20 -11.10
CA ALA A 17 0.50 -20.63 -10.52
C ALA A 17 0.18 -19.93 -9.19
N THR A 18 1.17 -19.79 -8.29
CA THR A 18 0.98 -19.06 -7.03
C THR A 18 0.80 -17.56 -7.26
N ALA A 19 1.46 -16.99 -8.28
CA ALA A 19 1.26 -15.61 -8.68
C ALA A 19 -0.16 -15.37 -9.20
N MET A 20 -0.69 -16.26 -10.04
CA MET A 20 -2.09 -16.21 -10.46
C MET A 20 -3.05 -16.32 -9.28
N SER A 21 -2.75 -17.17 -8.30
CA SER A 21 -3.56 -17.32 -7.08
C SER A 21 -3.54 -16.04 -6.24
N LEU A 22 -2.37 -15.41 -6.08
CA LEU A 22 -2.22 -14.12 -5.41
C LEU A 22 -3.02 -13.02 -6.13
N LEU A 23 -2.92 -12.92 -7.45
CA LEU A 23 -3.69 -11.96 -8.24
C LEU A 23 -5.20 -12.22 -8.09
N GLY A 24 -5.63 -13.48 -8.16
CA GLY A 24 -7.02 -13.87 -7.95
C GLY A 24 -7.52 -13.49 -6.56
N GLY A 25 -6.74 -13.73 -5.51
CA GLY A 25 -7.06 -13.33 -4.15
C GLY A 25 -7.16 -11.82 -3.99
N LEU A 26 -6.21 -11.06 -4.53
CA LEU A 26 -6.26 -9.58 -4.47
C LEU A 26 -7.44 -9.02 -5.26
N LEU A 27 -7.74 -9.57 -6.43
CA LEU A 27 -8.89 -9.17 -7.23
C LEU A 27 -10.22 -9.54 -6.57
N PHE A 28 -10.30 -10.65 -5.83
CA PHE A 28 -11.50 -11.09 -5.10
C PHE A 28 -12.02 -10.04 -4.10
N VAL A 29 -11.13 -9.24 -3.51
CA VAL A 29 -11.48 -8.18 -2.55
C VAL A 29 -12.49 -7.17 -3.17
N ILE A 30 -12.36 -6.88 -4.46
CA ILE A 30 -13.20 -5.91 -5.19
C ILE A 30 -14.66 -6.37 -5.30
N PRO A 31 -14.99 -7.50 -5.96
CA PRO A 31 -16.36 -7.98 -6.05
C PRO A 31 -16.92 -8.38 -4.68
N CYS A 32 -16.10 -8.86 -3.74
CA CYS A 32 -16.54 -9.12 -2.37
C CYS A 32 -17.10 -7.84 -1.71
N ALA A 33 -16.34 -6.74 -1.73
CA ALA A 33 -16.81 -5.44 -1.23
C ALA A 33 -18.05 -4.96 -2.00
N GLY A 34 -18.03 -5.07 -3.34
CA GLY A 34 -19.14 -4.66 -4.20
C GLY A 34 -20.45 -5.42 -3.92
N LEU A 35 -20.38 -6.72 -3.64
CA LEU A 35 -21.54 -7.54 -3.28
C LEU A 35 -22.06 -7.21 -1.87
N LEU A 36 -21.16 -7.08 -0.89
CA LEU A 36 -21.54 -6.70 0.47
C LEU A 36 -22.20 -5.31 0.52
N LEU A 37 -21.73 -4.36 -0.29
CA LEU A 37 -22.35 -3.03 -0.43
C LEU A 37 -23.79 -3.06 -0.96
N ARG A 38 -24.25 -4.17 -1.57
CA ARG A 38 -25.64 -4.33 -2.00
C ARG A 38 -26.58 -4.71 -0.85
N LEU A 39 -26.05 -5.18 0.27
CA LEU A 39 -26.85 -5.54 1.44
C LEU A 39 -27.44 -4.28 2.09
N PRO A 40 -28.69 -4.34 2.59
CA PRO A 40 -29.35 -3.19 3.21
C PRO A 40 -28.59 -2.65 4.43
N LEU A 41 -27.87 -3.52 5.15
CA LEU A 41 -27.01 -3.15 6.27
C LEU A 41 -25.97 -2.09 5.87
N PHE A 42 -25.37 -2.22 4.68
CA PHE A 42 -24.30 -1.34 4.21
C PHE A 42 -24.79 -0.20 3.31
N ALA A 43 -26.11 0.01 3.17
CA ALA A 43 -26.66 1.14 2.43
C ALA A 43 -26.08 2.50 2.87
N PRO A 44 -25.85 2.80 4.18
CA PRO A 44 -25.23 4.05 4.62
C PRO A 44 -23.78 4.25 4.17
N VAL A 45 -23.09 3.19 3.76
CA VAL A 45 -21.69 3.23 3.26
C VAL A 45 -21.65 3.70 1.81
N ARG A 46 -22.72 3.49 1.04
CA ARG A 46 -22.85 3.94 -0.35
C ARG A 46 -23.32 5.39 -0.38
N GLN A 47 -22.37 6.29 -0.55
CA GLN A 47 -22.64 7.70 -0.76
C GLN A 47 -22.73 8.02 -2.25
N THR A 48 -23.44 9.09 -2.59
CA THR A 48 -23.37 9.67 -3.94
C THR A 48 -21.94 10.14 -4.18
N PRO A 49 -21.25 9.65 -5.23
CA PRO A 49 -19.91 10.10 -5.54
C PRO A 49 -19.87 11.62 -5.69
N PRO A 50 -18.94 12.32 -5.02
CA PRO A 50 -18.87 13.77 -5.10
C PRO A 50 -18.49 14.22 -6.53
N PRO A 51 -18.80 15.48 -6.91
CA PRO A 51 -18.44 16.00 -8.23
C PRO A 51 -16.93 15.95 -8.45
N SER A 52 -16.51 15.70 -9.69
CA SER A 52 -15.09 15.68 -10.07
C SER A 52 -14.46 17.06 -9.93
N LEU A 53 -13.14 17.10 -9.87
CA LEU A 53 -12.39 18.35 -9.86
C LEU A 53 -12.51 19.05 -11.21
N PRO A 54 -12.57 20.39 -11.24
CA PRO A 54 -12.52 21.14 -12.49
C PRO A 54 -11.22 20.85 -13.23
N LEU A 55 -11.24 20.93 -14.57
CA LEU A 55 -10.05 20.73 -15.39
C LEU A 55 -8.88 21.63 -14.92
N PRO A 56 -7.67 21.09 -14.82
CA PRO A 56 -6.55 21.85 -14.27
C PRO A 56 -6.12 22.93 -15.27
N THR A 57 -6.00 24.16 -14.77
CA THR A 57 -5.38 25.27 -15.52
C THR A 57 -3.92 24.95 -15.87
N PRO A 58 -3.30 25.65 -16.84
CA PRO A 58 -1.88 25.43 -17.17
C PRO A 58 -0.96 25.53 -15.96
N SER A 59 -1.21 26.48 -15.06
CA SER A 59 -0.50 26.63 -13.79
C SER A 59 -0.77 25.47 -12.82
N GLY A 60 -2.02 24.99 -12.72
CA GLY A 60 -2.37 23.81 -11.91
C GLY A 60 -1.73 22.51 -12.42
N ARG A 61 -1.62 22.36 -13.75
CA ARG A 61 -0.92 21.23 -14.37
C ARG A 61 0.57 21.27 -14.07
N LYS A 62 1.20 22.46 -14.19
CA LYS A 62 2.60 22.67 -13.80
C LYS A 62 2.83 22.34 -12.33
N LEU A 63 1.97 22.84 -11.43
CA LEU A 63 2.03 22.53 -10.00
C LEU A 63 1.93 21.02 -9.73
N SER A 64 1.01 20.32 -10.41
CA SER A 64 0.84 18.87 -10.25
C SER A 64 2.11 18.09 -10.61
N TRP A 65 2.76 18.46 -11.73
CA TRP A 65 4.04 17.86 -12.12
C TRP A 65 5.19 18.22 -11.18
N CYS A 66 5.25 19.47 -10.70
CA CYS A 66 6.23 19.87 -9.70
C CYS A 66 6.07 19.05 -8.41
N LEU A 67 4.84 18.89 -7.91
CA LEU A 67 4.55 18.08 -6.73
C LEU A 67 4.82 16.60 -6.95
N PHE A 68 4.57 16.09 -8.15
CA PHE A 68 4.87 14.72 -8.53
C PHE A 68 6.37 14.43 -8.42
N PHE A 69 7.22 15.23 -9.10
CA PHE A 69 8.67 15.02 -9.07
C PHE A 69 9.28 15.35 -7.72
N PHE A 70 8.82 16.42 -7.06
CA PHE A 70 9.24 16.75 -5.70
C PHE A 70 8.93 15.61 -4.74
N GLY A 71 7.70 15.07 -4.77
CA GLY A 71 7.29 13.94 -3.95
C GLY A 71 8.14 12.69 -4.22
N ALA A 72 8.41 12.37 -5.48
CA ALA A 72 9.27 11.25 -5.84
C ALA A 72 10.71 11.40 -5.33
N LEU A 73 11.29 12.60 -5.46
CA LEU A 73 12.64 12.89 -4.97
C LEU A 73 12.73 12.84 -3.44
N VAL A 74 11.75 13.43 -2.74
CA VAL A 74 11.66 13.36 -1.27
C VAL A 74 11.51 11.91 -0.81
N ALA A 75 10.62 11.15 -1.45
CA ALA A 75 10.42 9.74 -1.17
C ALA A 75 11.71 8.92 -1.33
N ALA A 76 12.48 9.17 -2.40
CA ALA A 76 13.77 8.52 -2.62
C ALA A 76 14.82 8.94 -1.57
N ALA A 77 14.96 10.25 -1.33
CA ALA A 77 15.94 10.81 -0.42
C ALA A 77 15.71 10.39 1.05
N LEU A 78 14.45 10.21 1.47
CA LEU A 78 14.10 9.82 2.83
C LEU A 78 14.25 8.33 3.12
N PHE A 79 14.30 7.46 2.09
CA PHE A 79 14.30 6.01 2.28
C PHE A 79 15.47 5.52 3.16
N MET A 80 16.70 5.80 2.76
CA MET A 80 17.86 5.29 3.48
C MET A 80 18.05 5.97 4.87
N PRO A 81 17.87 7.30 5.02
CA PRO A 81 17.91 7.92 6.35
C PRO A 81 16.91 7.32 7.34
N LEU A 82 15.66 7.09 6.92
CA LEU A 82 14.64 6.51 7.79
C LEU A 82 14.87 5.03 8.06
N ALA A 83 15.42 4.28 7.10
CA ALA A 83 15.87 2.92 7.34
C ALA A 83 16.99 2.87 8.39
N LYS A 84 17.95 3.81 8.38
CA LYS A 84 18.98 3.92 9.44
C LYS A 84 18.40 4.37 10.78
N ALA A 85 17.39 5.23 10.79
CA ALA A 85 16.71 5.67 12.02
C ALA A 85 16.05 4.51 12.78
N THR A 86 15.72 3.39 12.12
CA THR A 86 15.19 2.20 12.81
C THR A 86 16.13 1.64 13.87
N LEU A 87 17.44 1.86 13.71
CA LEU A 87 18.46 1.39 14.67
C LEU A 87 18.33 2.10 16.02
N THR A 88 17.84 3.35 16.02
CA THR A 88 17.66 4.15 17.23
C THR A 88 16.22 4.12 17.74
N VAL A 89 15.22 4.10 16.84
CA VAL A 89 13.80 4.10 17.20
C VAL A 89 13.33 2.71 17.66
N PHE A 90 13.89 1.65 17.08
CA PHE A 90 13.54 0.25 17.37
C PHE A 90 14.80 -0.59 17.66
N PRO A 91 15.57 -0.28 18.72
CA PRO A 91 16.87 -0.89 18.96
C PRO A 91 16.77 -2.40 19.22
N GLU A 92 15.72 -2.86 19.89
CA GLU A 92 15.51 -4.28 20.21
C GLU A 92 15.27 -5.11 18.95
N ALA A 93 14.28 -4.73 18.13
CA ALA A 93 14.00 -5.40 16.86
C ALA A 93 15.19 -5.33 15.89
N SER A 94 15.86 -4.17 15.82
CA SER A 94 17.08 -3.99 15.00
C SER A 94 18.22 -4.90 15.44
N SER A 95 18.32 -5.17 16.75
CA SER A 95 19.30 -6.07 17.36
C SER A 95 18.83 -7.53 17.44
N VAL A 96 17.76 -7.91 16.73
CA VAL A 96 17.24 -9.30 16.68
C VAL A 96 16.82 -9.81 18.06
N LYS A 97 16.45 -8.90 18.98
CA LYS A 97 15.89 -9.25 20.28
C LYS A 97 14.38 -9.39 20.16
N GLN A 98 13.81 -10.34 20.90
CA GLN A 98 12.36 -10.49 21.00
C GLN A 98 11.76 -9.29 21.72
N THR A 99 10.69 -8.71 21.16
CA THR A 99 10.03 -7.54 21.71
C THR A 99 8.55 -7.48 21.31
N TRP A 100 7.73 -6.83 22.11
CA TRP A 100 6.35 -6.50 21.74
C TRP A 100 6.24 -5.13 21.06
N TRP A 101 7.33 -4.35 21.07
CA TRP A 101 7.38 -3.01 20.47
C TRP A 101 7.95 -3.09 19.06
N PHE A 102 7.08 -3.04 18.06
CA PHE A 102 7.41 -3.12 16.63
C PHE A 102 8.43 -4.23 16.30
N PRO A 103 8.06 -5.52 16.48
CA PRO A 103 8.97 -6.67 16.35
C PRO A 103 9.52 -6.97 14.95
N GLN A 104 9.17 -6.20 13.92
CA GLN A 104 9.61 -6.46 12.53
C GLN A 104 10.74 -5.55 12.07
N ARG A 105 11.98 -5.99 12.28
CA ARG A 105 13.20 -5.26 11.92
C ARG A 105 13.15 -4.61 10.53
N ILE A 106 12.92 -5.41 9.48
CA ILE A 106 13.03 -4.93 8.09
C ILE A 106 11.86 -4.02 7.73
N ASN A 107 10.66 -4.32 8.24
CA ASN A 107 9.45 -3.57 7.93
C ASN A 107 9.30 -2.28 8.73
N ASN A 108 10.01 -2.14 9.86
CA ASN A 108 10.09 -0.88 10.60
C ASN A 108 10.68 0.26 9.75
N ALA A 109 11.57 -0.04 8.81
CA ALA A 109 12.09 0.96 7.87
C ALA A 109 10.98 1.48 6.96
N LEU A 110 10.16 0.57 6.43
CA LEU A 110 9.01 0.92 5.59
C LEU A 110 7.93 1.66 6.39
N LEU A 111 7.72 1.31 7.66
CA LEU A 111 6.80 1.99 8.57
C LEU A 111 7.18 3.46 8.76
N LEU A 112 8.43 3.75 9.15
CA LEU A 112 8.91 5.13 9.33
C LEU A 112 8.84 5.89 8.02
N TRP A 113 9.23 5.25 6.92
CA TRP A 113 9.16 5.83 5.59
C TRP A 113 7.72 6.16 5.17
N ALA A 114 6.77 5.25 5.38
CA ALA A 114 5.37 5.46 5.06
C ALA A 114 4.76 6.58 5.90
N LEU A 115 5.04 6.61 7.21
CA LEU A 115 4.56 7.67 8.10
C LEU A 115 5.09 9.05 7.66
N ALA A 116 6.39 9.16 7.38
CA ALA A 116 6.99 10.41 6.92
C ALA A 116 6.43 10.84 5.56
N ASN A 117 6.36 9.94 4.57
CA ASN A 117 5.84 10.28 3.25
C ASN A 117 4.33 10.57 3.28
N GLY A 118 3.57 9.86 4.09
CA GLY A 118 2.13 10.11 4.28
C GLY A 118 1.86 11.49 4.85
N THR A 119 2.59 11.88 5.90
CA THR A 119 2.47 13.21 6.51
C THR A 119 2.92 14.34 5.57
N ILE A 120 4.04 14.15 4.85
CA ILE A 120 4.48 15.10 3.82
C ILE A 120 3.44 15.20 2.70
N ALA A 121 2.91 14.08 2.22
CA ALA A 121 1.89 14.06 1.16
C ALA A 121 0.61 14.79 1.57
N LEU A 122 0.14 14.62 2.81
CA LEU A 122 -1.00 15.38 3.34
C LEU A 122 -0.70 16.87 3.42
N THR A 123 0.50 17.24 3.86
CA THR A 123 0.95 18.63 3.96
C THR A 123 1.01 19.28 2.57
N LEU A 124 1.58 18.59 1.59
CA LEU A 124 1.66 19.05 0.20
C LEU A 124 0.26 19.15 -0.44
N PHE A 125 -0.61 18.17 -0.20
CA PHE A 125 -1.99 18.20 -0.69
C PHE A 125 -2.74 19.42 -0.14
N TRP A 126 -2.64 19.65 1.17
CA TRP A 126 -3.25 20.80 1.83
C TRP A 126 -2.67 22.14 1.37
N GLY A 127 -1.34 22.22 1.19
CA GLY A 127 -0.66 23.37 0.64
C GLY A 127 -1.12 23.68 -0.79
N ALA A 128 -1.18 22.67 -1.66
CA ALA A 128 -1.66 22.80 -3.04
C ALA A 128 -3.12 23.28 -3.08
N TYR A 129 -3.98 22.77 -2.20
CA TYR A 129 -5.35 23.25 -2.07
C TYR A 129 -5.41 24.71 -1.63
N ARG A 130 -4.69 25.10 -0.56
CA ARG A 130 -4.75 26.47 -0.03
C ARG A 130 -4.16 27.51 -0.97
N LEU A 131 -3.07 27.19 -1.66
CA LEU A 131 -2.36 28.14 -2.51
C LEU A 131 -2.96 28.23 -3.91
N HIS A 132 -3.47 27.11 -4.46
CA HIS A 132 -3.96 27.06 -5.83
C HIS A 132 -5.41 26.59 -5.92
N GLY A 133 -5.72 25.40 -5.39
CA GLY A 133 -7.01 24.72 -5.62
C GLY A 133 -8.24 25.54 -5.20
N ARG A 134 -8.21 26.17 -4.01
CA ARG A 134 -9.35 26.95 -3.49
C ARG A 134 -9.73 28.14 -4.37
N HIS A 135 -8.76 28.70 -5.09
CA HIS A 135 -8.95 29.85 -5.97
C HIS A 135 -9.39 29.43 -7.37
N HIS A 136 -9.41 28.13 -7.66
CA HIS A 136 -9.74 27.55 -8.96
C HIS A 136 -10.92 26.55 -8.87
N GLY A 137 -11.87 26.79 -7.96
CA GLY A 137 -13.12 26.04 -7.88
C GLY A 137 -13.06 24.71 -7.13
N VAL A 138 -11.91 24.32 -6.57
CA VAL A 138 -11.82 23.10 -5.73
C VAL A 138 -12.44 23.37 -4.36
N THR A 139 -13.33 22.48 -3.93
CA THR A 139 -13.96 22.54 -2.59
C THR A 139 -13.77 21.22 -1.83
N PRO A 140 -13.65 21.23 -0.49
CA PRO A 140 -13.44 20.01 0.29
C PRO A 140 -14.57 18.97 0.17
N SER A 141 -15.76 19.38 -0.24
CA SER A 141 -16.87 18.46 -0.56
C SER A 141 -16.57 17.54 -1.74
N MET A 142 -15.63 17.90 -2.62
CA MET A 142 -15.21 17.09 -3.77
C MET A 142 -14.36 15.87 -3.37
N TRP A 143 -13.88 15.82 -2.13
CA TRP A 143 -12.92 14.82 -1.67
C TRP A 143 -13.54 13.57 -1.03
N GLY A 144 -14.87 13.52 -0.86
CA GLY A 144 -15.55 12.35 -0.28
C GLY A 144 -15.12 12.02 1.15
N LEU A 145 -14.81 13.04 1.95
CA LEU A 145 -14.37 12.88 3.34
C LEU A 145 -15.52 12.87 4.35
N LYS A 146 -16.68 13.44 4.01
CA LYS A 146 -17.81 13.59 4.94
C LYS A 146 -18.45 12.22 5.22
N LEU A 147 -18.46 11.82 6.49
CA LEU A 147 -19.13 10.62 6.97
C LEU A 147 -19.96 10.92 8.21
N THR A 148 -21.13 10.29 8.31
CA THR A 148 -21.84 10.20 9.59
C THR A 148 -21.18 9.13 10.46
N ALA A 149 -21.31 9.22 11.79
CA ALA A 149 -20.75 8.23 12.71
C ALA A 149 -21.24 6.80 12.40
N LYS A 150 -22.53 6.66 12.06
CA LYS A 150 -23.12 5.40 11.60
C LYS A 150 -22.45 4.88 10.33
N ALA A 151 -22.26 5.74 9.33
CA ALA A 151 -21.58 5.34 8.09
C ALA A 151 -20.12 4.94 8.34
N ALA A 152 -19.38 5.68 9.18
CA ALA A 152 -18.00 5.35 9.53
C ALA A 152 -17.86 3.98 10.21
N GLY A 153 -18.75 3.66 11.16
CA GLY A 153 -18.79 2.36 11.82
C GLY A 153 -19.08 1.22 10.83
N LEU A 154 -20.04 1.41 9.92
CA LEU A 154 -20.38 0.43 8.90
C LEU A 154 -19.31 0.29 7.81
N THR A 155 -18.62 1.37 7.42
CA THR A 155 -17.46 1.31 6.52
C THR A 155 -16.35 0.46 7.13
N SER A 156 -16.10 0.63 8.43
CA SER A 156 -15.10 -0.17 9.16
C SER A 156 -15.51 -1.63 9.24
N LEU A 157 -16.77 -1.93 9.60
CA LEU A 157 -17.31 -3.28 9.63
C LEU A 157 -17.21 -3.96 8.25
N LEU A 158 -17.57 -3.25 7.19
CA LEU A 158 -17.44 -3.74 5.81
C LEU A 158 -16.00 -4.10 5.50
N ALA A 159 -15.05 -3.21 5.82
CA ALA A 159 -13.65 -3.43 5.54
C ALA A 159 -13.11 -4.68 6.25
N PHE A 160 -13.40 -4.85 7.54
CA PHE A 160 -13.01 -6.05 8.29
C PHE A 160 -13.70 -7.32 7.77
N THR A 161 -14.96 -7.22 7.34
CA THR A 161 -15.67 -8.35 6.74
C THR A 161 -15.00 -8.80 5.43
N VAL A 162 -14.65 -7.85 4.55
CA VAL A 162 -13.96 -8.13 3.29
C VAL A 162 -12.58 -8.76 3.54
N ILE A 163 -11.81 -8.23 4.50
CA ILE A 163 -10.52 -8.80 4.89
C ILE A 163 -10.69 -10.22 5.45
N GLY A 164 -11.70 -10.42 6.29
CA GLY A 164 -12.05 -11.75 6.82
C GLY A 164 -12.39 -12.74 5.71
N CYS A 165 -13.17 -12.32 4.70
CA CYS A 165 -13.47 -13.15 3.53
C CYS A 165 -12.21 -13.48 2.70
N PHE A 166 -11.29 -12.53 2.53
CA PHE A 166 -10.02 -12.78 1.85
C PHE A 166 -9.19 -13.86 2.57
N TYR A 167 -9.05 -13.76 3.90
CA TYR A 167 -8.32 -14.77 4.66
C TYR A 167 -9.08 -16.10 4.72
N ALA A 168 -10.41 -16.10 4.82
CA ALA A 168 -11.20 -17.32 4.74
C ALA A 168 -11.00 -18.05 3.40
N LEU A 169 -10.94 -17.31 2.29
CA LEU A 169 -10.60 -17.86 0.98
C LEU A 169 -9.18 -18.45 0.97
N LEU A 170 -8.20 -17.70 1.48
CA LEU A 170 -6.81 -18.16 1.57
C LEU A 170 -6.69 -19.46 2.40
N PHE A 171 -7.29 -19.52 3.59
CA PHE A 171 -7.30 -20.73 4.42
C PHE A 171 -8.00 -21.90 3.71
N THR A 172 -9.12 -21.65 3.02
CA THR A 172 -9.81 -22.69 2.25
C THR A 172 -8.92 -23.23 1.12
N CYS A 173 -8.23 -22.36 0.39
CA CYS A 173 -7.28 -22.78 -0.65
C CYS A 173 -6.12 -23.58 -0.07
N TYR A 174 -5.63 -23.20 1.11
CA TYR A 174 -4.55 -23.93 1.78
C TYR A 174 -5.00 -25.32 2.25
N GLU A 175 -6.16 -25.45 2.90
CA GLU A 175 -6.66 -26.76 3.34
C GLU A 175 -6.92 -27.71 2.17
N LEU A 176 -7.49 -27.20 1.07
CA LEU A 176 -7.83 -28.03 -0.10
C LEU A 176 -6.62 -28.37 -0.98
N PHE A 177 -5.70 -27.44 -1.17
CA PHE A 177 -4.64 -27.54 -2.19
C PHE A 177 -3.22 -27.38 -1.64
N HIS A 178 -3.06 -27.09 -0.35
CA HIS A 178 -1.79 -26.78 0.30
C HIS A 178 -1.02 -25.65 -0.42
N ALA A 179 -1.78 -24.68 -0.95
CA ALA A 179 -1.29 -23.57 -1.75
C ALA A 179 -1.60 -22.22 -1.08
N ASP A 180 -0.56 -21.44 -0.81
CA ASP A 180 -0.69 -20.04 -0.36
C ASP A 180 -0.63 -19.07 -1.54
N PHE A 181 -1.08 -17.83 -1.31
CA PHE A 181 -0.98 -16.75 -2.27
C PHE A 181 0.42 -16.14 -2.22
N ARG A 182 1.26 -16.40 -3.22
CA ARG A 182 2.64 -15.89 -3.25
C ARG A 182 3.17 -15.63 -4.65
N CYS A 183 3.97 -14.58 -4.77
CA CYS A 183 4.79 -14.28 -5.93
C CYS A 183 6.06 -13.58 -5.46
N LEU A 184 7.20 -14.26 -5.57
CA LEU A 184 8.53 -13.80 -5.19
C LEU A 184 8.54 -13.29 -3.73
N PHE A 185 8.60 -11.97 -3.55
CA PHE A 185 8.69 -11.30 -2.26
C PHE A 185 7.33 -10.89 -1.68
N VAL A 186 6.24 -11.08 -2.43
CA VAL A 186 4.88 -10.76 -1.99
C VAL A 186 4.15 -12.05 -1.65
N ALA A 187 3.70 -12.19 -0.40
CA ALA A 187 2.96 -13.36 0.02
C ALA A 187 1.89 -13.01 1.05
N ALA A 188 0.76 -13.71 0.98
CA ALA A 188 -0.19 -13.87 2.07
C ALA A 188 -0.07 -15.33 2.53
N SER A 189 0.42 -15.53 3.76
CA SER A 189 0.62 -16.86 4.32
C SER A 189 -0.47 -17.20 5.32
N THR A 190 -0.89 -18.47 5.35
CA THR A 190 -1.74 -19.04 6.41
C THR A 190 -0.94 -19.37 7.67
N ALA A 191 0.36 -19.57 7.54
CA ALA A 191 1.25 -19.94 8.64
C ALA A 191 1.70 -18.70 9.42
N PHE A 192 0.87 -18.24 10.36
CA PHE A 192 1.25 -17.22 11.33
C PHE A 192 0.65 -17.46 12.72
N PRO A 193 1.37 -17.11 13.81
CA PRO A 193 0.82 -17.21 15.15
C PRO A 193 -0.28 -16.15 15.34
N SER A 194 -1.34 -16.49 16.06
CA SER A 194 -2.46 -15.57 16.36
C SER A 194 -2.01 -14.24 16.98
N LYS A 195 -0.90 -14.24 17.73
CA LYS A 195 -0.22 -13.06 18.26
C LYS A 195 0.09 -12.00 17.18
N MET A 196 0.31 -12.38 15.93
CA MET A 196 0.55 -11.42 14.83
C MET A 196 -0.65 -10.52 14.53
N LEU A 197 -1.88 -10.94 14.85
CA LEU A 197 -3.06 -10.06 14.71
C LEU A 197 -2.97 -8.86 15.65
N ILE A 198 -2.44 -9.06 16.86
CA ILE A 198 -2.21 -7.99 17.83
C ILE A 198 -1.09 -7.08 17.33
N VAL A 199 0.00 -7.67 16.84
CA VAL A 199 1.11 -6.90 16.22
C VAL A 199 0.59 -6.06 15.05
N ALA A 200 -0.31 -6.59 14.22
CA ALA A 200 -0.89 -5.80 13.12
C ALA A 200 -1.60 -4.54 13.60
N LEU A 201 -2.28 -4.58 14.76
CA LEU A 201 -2.93 -3.40 15.34
C LEU A 201 -1.92 -2.32 15.78
N GLU A 202 -0.67 -2.68 16.04
CA GLU A 202 0.42 -1.74 16.33
C GLU A 202 0.88 -1.01 15.04
N TYR A 203 1.01 -1.74 13.93
CA TYR A 203 1.50 -1.21 12.66
C TYR A 203 0.44 -0.47 11.84
N VAL A 204 -0.80 -0.96 11.83
CA VAL A 204 -1.87 -0.43 10.97
C VAL A 204 -2.10 1.06 11.17
N PRO A 205 -2.23 1.62 12.39
CA PRO A 205 -2.51 3.06 12.57
C PRO A 205 -1.45 3.97 11.95
N LEU A 206 -0.18 3.59 12.04
CA LEU A 206 0.93 4.37 11.50
C LEU A 206 1.02 4.26 9.98
N PHE A 207 0.86 3.05 9.42
CA PHE A 207 0.76 2.87 7.97
C PHE A 207 -0.48 3.56 7.41
N PHE A 208 -1.59 3.59 8.15
CA PHE A 208 -2.85 4.15 7.69
C PHE A 208 -2.70 5.61 7.27
N VAL A 209 -1.79 6.38 7.90
CA VAL A 209 -1.49 7.76 7.48
C VAL A 209 -1.10 7.84 6.00
N PHE A 210 -0.21 6.94 5.55
CA PHE A 210 0.19 6.86 4.15
C PHE A 210 -0.94 6.40 3.24
N TYR A 211 -1.64 5.34 3.62
CA TYR A 211 -2.72 4.77 2.80
C TYR A 211 -3.88 5.75 2.63
N PHE A 212 -4.25 6.45 3.70
CA PHE A 212 -5.23 7.53 3.67
C PHE A 212 -4.75 8.69 2.80
N ALA A 213 -3.51 9.15 2.99
CA ALA A 213 -2.93 10.21 2.15
C ALA A 213 -2.93 9.84 0.67
N ASN A 214 -2.64 8.58 0.34
CA ASN A 214 -2.72 8.08 -1.03
C ASN A 214 -4.15 8.14 -1.57
N SER A 215 -5.12 7.59 -0.85
CA SER A 215 -6.52 7.60 -1.29
C SER A 215 -7.06 9.01 -1.48
N LEU A 216 -6.72 9.93 -0.58
CA LEU A 216 -7.11 11.33 -0.68
C LEU A 216 -6.51 12.00 -1.92
N ARG A 217 -5.23 11.77 -2.24
CA ARG A 217 -4.60 12.31 -3.45
C ARG A 217 -5.21 11.74 -4.73
N VAL A 218 -5.46 10.43 -4.76
CA VAL A 218 -6.06 9.75 -5.92
C VAL A 218 -7.48 10.24 -6.18
N ASN A 219 -8.31 10.33 -5.14
CA ASN A 219 -9.73 10.61 -5.30
C ASN A 219 -10.06 12.10 -5.23
N GLY A 220 -9.30 12.87 -4.45
CA GLY A 220 -9.51 14.29 -4.20
C GLY A 220 -8.50 15.23 -4.87
N GLY A 221 -7.42 14.71 -5.47
CA GLY A 221 -6.37 15.53 -6.11
C GLY A 221 -6.20 15.31 -7.61
N THR A 222 -6.62 14.16 -8.16
CA THR A 222 -6.34 13.80 -9.56
C THR A 222 -7.58 13.36 -10.36
N ARG A 223 -8.75 13.34 -9.72
CA ARG A 223 -10.05 13.05 -10.36
C ARG A 223 -10.61 14.28 -11.04
N HIS A 224 -10.10 14.60 -12.22
CA HIS A 224 -10.56 15.75 -13.00
C HIS A 224 -11.73 15.36 -13.92
N GLU A 225 -12.61 16.31 -14.21
CA GLU A 225 -13.68 16.17 -15.20
C GLU A 225 -13.13 15.82 -16.59
N GLY A 226 -13.76 14.85 -17.26
CA GLY A 226 -13.37 14.40 -18.61
C GLY A 226 -12.03 13.66 -18.70
N ALA A 227 -11.27 13.52 -17.60
CA ALA A 227 -10.03 12.76 -17.60
C ALA A 227 -10.29 11.25 -17.66
N SER A 228 -9.54 10.55 -18.51
CA SER A 228 -9.59 9.09 -18.56
C SER A 228 -9.15 8.48 -17.22
N ALA A 229 -9.91 7.51 -16.73
CA ALA A 229 -9.58 6.78 -15.51
C ALA A 229 -8.23 6.06 -15.63
N TRP A 230 -7.87 5.61 -16.83
CA TRP A 230 -6.60 4.93 -17.08
C TRP A 230 -5.39 5.87 -16.98
N SER A 231 -5.46 7.05 -17.61
CA SER A 231 -4.33 8.00 -17.57
C SER A 231 -4.11 8.57 -16.17
N SER A 232 -5.20 8.89 -15.46
CA SER A 232 -5.12 9.29 -14.04
C SER A 232 -4.63 8.14 -13.17
N GLY A 233 -5.06 6.90 -13.44
CA GLY A 233 -4.58 5.70 -12.78
C GLY A 233 -3.06 5.51 -12.90
N LEU A 234 -2.52 5.57 -14.12
CA LEU A 234 -1.08 5.47 -14.37
C LEU A 234 -0.30 6.62 -13.72
N PHE A 235 -0.79 7.86 -13.83
CA PHE A 235 -0.16 9.01 -13.16
C PHE A 235 -0.05 8.79 -11.65
N ASN A 236 -1.12 8.30 -11.01
CA ASN A 236 -1.09 8.02 -9.59
C ASN A 236 -0.23 6.81 -9.24
N ALA A 237 -0.24 5.75 -10.06
CA ALA A 237 0.58 4.55 -9.87
C ALA A 237 2.08 4.90 -9.86
N PHE A 238 2.55 5.61 -10.88
CA PHE A 238 3.93 6.11 -10.92
C PHE A 238 4.19 7.16 -9.85
N GLY A 239 3.25 8.04 -9.56
CA GLY A 239 3.40 9.05 -8.51
C GLY A 239 3.55 8.44 -7.11
N ASN A 240 3.05 7.23 -6.90
CA ASN A 240 3.19 6.49 -5.65
C ASN A 240 4.47 5.64 -5.58
N THR A 241 5.04 5.22 -6.72
CA THR A 241 6.18 4.29 -6.75
C THR A 241 7.50 4.87 -7.23
N LEU A 242 7.50 5.99 -7.95
CA LEU A 242 8.69 6.51 -8.63
C LEU A 242 9.86 6.73 -7.67
N GLY A 243 9.61 7.26 -6.47
CA GLY A 243 10.66 7.43 -5.46
C GLY A 243 11.33 6.11 -5.05
N LEU A 244 10.55 5.04 -4.89
CA LEU A 244 11.08 3.70 -4.58
C LEU A 244 11.82 3.09 -5.78
N ILE A 245 11.30 3.31 -7.00
CA ILE A 245 11.96 2.89 -8.24
C ILE A 245 13.34 3.57 -8.35
N LEU A 246 13.44 4.87 -8.08
CA LEU A 246 14.72 5.59 -8.12
C LEU A 246 15.75 5.01 -7.15
N VAL A 247 15.35 4.69 -5.92
CA VAL A 247 16.22 4.04 -4.92
C VAL A 247 16.71 2.68 -5.43
N LEU A 248 15.78 1.85 -5.93
CA LEU A 248 16.12 0.52 -6.45
C LEU A 248 17.03 0.62 -7.68
N SER A 249 16.74 1.53 -8.61
CA SER A 249 17.55 1.78 -9.80
C SER A 249 18.96 2.24 -9.42
N LEU A 250 19.12 3.14 -8.45
CA LEU A 250 20.44 3.59 -8.02
C LEU A 250 21.30 2.42 -7.48
N GLN A 251 20.70 1.56 -6.65
CA GLN A 251 21.37 0.39 -6.09
C GLN A 251 21.88 -0.57 -7.17
N TYR A 252 21.01 -0.92 -8.13
CA TYR A 252 21.28 -1.97 -9.11
C TYR A 252 22.03 -1.47 -10.35
N LEU A 253 21.87 -0.20 -10.74
CA LEU A 253 22.70 0.41 -11.79
C LEU A 253 24.14 0.57 -11.33
N HIS A 254 24.36 0.98 -10.06
CA HIS A 254 25.70 1.01 -9.49
C HIS A 254 26.31 -0.39 -9.44
N LEU A 255 25.56 -1.39 -8.95
CA LEU A 255 25.99 -2.78 -8.94
C LEU A 255 26.41 -3.29 -10.32
N GLY A 256 25.64 -2.97 -11.38
CA GLY A 256 25.98 -3.36 -12.75
C GLY A 256 27.23 -2.64 -13.30
N ALA A 257 27.57 -1.46 -12.78
CA ALA A 257 28.70 -0.66 -13.25
C ALA A 257 29.99 -0.89 -12.45
N THR A 258 29.89 -1.22 -11.15
CA THR A 258 31.03 -1.30 -10.21
C THR A 258 31.19 -2.66 -9.53
N GLU A 259 30.31 -3.62 -9.83
CA GLU A 259 30.21 -4.94 -9.17
C GLU A 259 29.93 -4.86 -7.66
N GLN A 260 29.65 -3.68 -7.12
CA GLN A 260 29.33 -3.45 -5.71
C GLN A 260 27.97 -2.74 -5.59
N PRO A 261 27.13 -3.11 -4.61
CA PRO A 261 25.89 -2.38 -4.35
C PRO A 261 26.17 -0.94 -3.89
N PHE A 262 25.33 0.02 -4.29
CA PHE A 262 25.50 1.43 -3.90
C PHE A 262 25.48 1.63 -2.38
N TRP A 263 24.47 1.06 -1.72
CA TRP A 263 24.44 0.89 -0.27
C TRP A 263 24.90 -0.52 0.05
N THR A 264 26.15 -0.64 0.51
CA THR A 264 26.74 -1.86 1.06
C THR A 264 26.12 -2.20 2.41
N ASP A 265 26.08 -1.21 3.30
CA ASP A 265 25.44 -1.31 4.61
C ASP A 265 23.93 -1.08 4.48
N GLY A 266 23.14 -2.10 4.82
CA GLY A 266 21.68 -2.02 4.77
C GLY A 266 21.06 -2.29 3.39
N TRP A 267 21.81 -2.92 2.47
CA TRP A 267 21.31 -3.38 1.17
C TRP A 267 20.00 -4.19 1.25
N LEU A 268 19.80 -4.93 2.36
CA LEU A 268 18.59 -5.71 2.62
C LEU A 268 17.32 -4.84 2.69
N TYR A 269 17.42 -3.59 3.18
CA TYR A 269 16.30 -2.65 3.16
C TYR A 269 15.91 -2.28 1.73
N VAL A 270 16.89 -2.11 0.85
CA VAL A 270 16.64 -1.82 -0.56
C VAL A 270 16.02 -3.03 -1.26
N ASN A 271 16.44 -4.25 -0.90
CA ASN A 271 15.85 -5.48 -1.44
C ASN A 271 14.37 -5.66 -1.09
N LEU A 272 13.91 -5.16 0.06
CA LEU A 272 12.48 -5.16 0.40
C LEU A 272 11.64 -4.47 -0.68
N LEU A 273 12.20 -3.49 -1.40
CA LEU A 273 11.49 -2.71 -2.41
C LEU A 273 10.98 -3.56 -3.58
N PHE A 274 11.57 -4.72 -3.87
CA PHE A 274 11.04 -5.64 -4.89
C PHE A 274 9.63 -6.14 -4.55
N GLY A 275 9.32 -6.36 -3.26
CA GLY A 275 7.98 -6.73 -2.82
C GLY A 275 7.04 -5.53 -2.69
N VAL A 276 7.57 -4.38 -2.25
CA VAL A 276 6.77 -3.17 -1.97
C VAL A 276 6.33 -2.47 -3.25
N ILE A 277 7.20 -2.33 -4.25
CA ILE A 277 6.92 -1.57 -5.47
C ILE A 277 5.68 -2.09 -6.22
N PRO A 278 5.51 -3.40 -6.49
CA PRO A 278 4.32 -3.91 -7.16
C PRO A 278 3.03 -3.58 -6.39
N MET A 279 3.05 -3.75 -5.07
CA MET A 279 1.90 -3.46 -4.20
C MET A 279 1.56 -1.97 -4.20
N MET A 280 2.58 -1.11 -4.13
CA MET A 280 2.42 0.35 -4.17
C MET A 280 1.99 0.85 -5.55
N PHE A 281 2.34 0.15 -6.62
CA PHE A 281 1.90 0.47 -7.98
C PHE A 281 0.40 0.21 -8.15
N LEU A 282 -0.09 -0.91 -7.59
CA LEU A 282 -1.50 -1.30 -7.63
C LEU A 282 -2.38 -0.50 -6.67
N LEU A 283 -1.81 0.02 -5.58
CA LEU A 283 -2.54 0.66 -4.48
C LEU A 283 -3.46 1.82 -4.94
N PRO A 284 -3.01 2.78 -5.76
CA PRO A 284 -3.88 3.85 -6.25
C PRO A 284 -5.10 3.34 -7.04
N CYS A 285 -4.93 2.30 -7.85
CA CYS A 285 -6.01 1.70 -8.63
C CYS A 285 -7.08 1.11 -7.70
N LEU A 286 -6.66 0.38 -6.66
CA LEU A 286 -7.59 -0.16 -5.66
C LEU A 286 -8.33 0.95 -4.91
N HIS A 287 -7.63 2.00 -4.50
CA HIS A 287 -8.25 3.15 -3.83
C HIS A 287 -9.26 3.87 -4.72
N ARG A 288 -9.00 3.91 -6.02
CA ARG A 288 -9.95 4.47 -6.98
C ARG A 288 -11.20 3.61 -7.12
N ILE A 289 -11.03 2.30 -7.28
CA ILE A 289 -12.14 1.34 -7.42
C ILE A 289 -13.05 1.39 -6.18
N PHE A 290 -12.48 1.34 -4.97
CA PHE A 290 -13.29 1.41 -3.75
C PHE A 290 -13.99 2.75 -3.57
N PHE A 291 -13.39 3.84 -4.05
CA PHE A 291 -14.04 5.14 -4.08
C PHE A 291 -15.22 5.16 -5.05
N ASP A 292 -15.05 4.65 -6.26
CA ASP A 292 -16.12 4.58 -7.26
C ASP A 292 -17.28 3.66 -6.78
N LEU A 293 -16.99 2.63 -5.97
CA LEU A 293 -18.00 1.76 -5.36
C LEU A 293 -18.78 2.40 -4.19
N SER A 294 -18.16 3.31 -3.44
CA SER A 294 -18.71 3.79 -2.16
C SER A 294 -18.96 5.30 -2.08
N GLY A 295 -18.41 6.08 -3.00
CA GLY A 295 -18.45 7.55 -3.00
C GLY A 295 -17.60 8.22 -1.91
N GLN A 296 -16.80 7.45 -1.17
CA GLN A 296 -16.01 7.94 -0.03
C GLN A 296 -14.53 7.52 -0.11
N THR A 297 -13.66 8.37 0.44
CA THR A 297 -12.20 8.18 0.44
C THR A 297 -11.71 7.17 1.49
N TRP A 298 -12.57 6.76 2.42
CA TRP A 298 -12.17 5.95 3.57
C TRP A 298 -12.14 4.44 3.32
N LEU A 299 -13.03 3.93 2.47
CA LEU A 299 -13.19 2.48 2.27
C LEU A 299 -11.92 1.82 1.73
N GLY A 300 -11.27 2.45 0.73
CA GLY A 300 -10.04 1.92 0.13
C GLY A 300 -8.91 1.72 1.15
N PRO A 301 -8.48 2.76 1.88
CA PRO A 301 -7.49 2.65 2.95
C PRO A 301 -7.86 1.64 4.03
N LEU A 302 -9.12 1.61 4.47
CA LEU A 302 -9.58 0.70 5.53
C LEU A 302 -9.50 -0.78 5.13
N ILE A 303 -9.62 -1.10 3.84
CA ILE A 303 -9.44 -2.47 3.32
C ILE A 303 -7.95 -2.74 3.04
N THR A 304 -7.33 -1.91 2.22
CA THR A 304 -5.98 -2.15 1.69
C THR A 304 -4.89 -2.07 2.75
N CYS A 305 -4.99 -1.17 3.74
CA CYS A 305 -3.94 -1.00 4.74
C CYS A 305 -3.81 -2.22 5.65
N PRO A 306 -4.86 -2.68 6.36
CA PRO A 306 -4.73 -3.87 7.20
C PRO A 306 -4.41 -5.13 6.39
N LEU A 307 -4.98 -5.27 5.20
CA LEU A 307 -4.68 -6.39 4.30
C LEU A 307 -3.19 -6.46 3.97
N PHE A 308 -2.62 -5.36 3.47
CA PHE A 308 -1.21 -5.34 3.04
C PHE A 308 -0.25 -5.36 4.22
N VAL A 309 -0.60 -4.76 5.36
CA VAL A 309 0.17 -4.90 6.60
C VAL A 309 0.20 -6.36 7.03
N MET A 310 -0.94 -7.05 7.08
CA MET A 310 -0.94 -8.47 7.43
C MET A 310 -0.11 -9.31 6.45
N MET A 311 -0.25 -9.12 5.14
CA MET A 311 0.58 -9.80 4.14
C MET A 311 2.07 -9.58 4.41
N MET A 312 2.48 -8.31 4.59
CA MET A 312 3.85 -7.91 4.91
C MET A 312 4.35 -8.55 6.22
N LEU A 313 3.51 -8.59 7.26
CA LEU A 313 3.88 -9.19 8.54
C LEU A 313 4.12 -10.69 8.40
N THR A 314 3.28 -11.38 7.62
CA THR A 314 3.36 -12.83 7.43
C THR A 314 4.47 -13.27 6.47
N SER A 315 4.96 -12.38 5.61
CA SER A 315 6.05 -12.67 4.67
C SER A 315 7.45 -12.43 5.23
N ASN A 316 7.56 -11.86 6.44
CA ASN A 316 8.83 -11.48 7.06
C ASN A 316 8.98 -12.05 8.48
N VAL A 317 10.23 -12.10 8.93
CA VAL A 317 10.55 -12.52 10.30
C VAL A 317 10.03 -11.50 11.31
N CYS A 318 9.33 -12.00 12.33
CA CYS A 318 8.76 -11.20 13.41
C CYS A 318 9.31 -11.71 14.74
N TYR A 319 10.01 -10.86 15.50
CA TYR A 319 10.66 -11.22 16.76
C TYR A 319 9.68 -11.14 17.94
N ILE A 320 8.56 -11.89 17.84
CA ILE A 320 7.53 -11.92 18.89
C ILE A 320 8.01 -12.84 20.04
N PRO A 321 7.89 -12.41 21.32
CA PRO A 321 8.16 -13.27 22.46
C PRO A 321 7.32 -14.55 22.45
N LEU A 322 8.00 -15.70 22.59
CA LEU A 322 7.35 -17.02 22.57
C LEU A 322 6.56 -17.28 23.85
N LYS A 323 7.02 -16.72 24.98
CA LYS A 323 6.38 -16.78 26.30
C LYS A 323 5.81 -15.42 26.64
#